data_AF-A0A962I2N4-F1
#
_entry.id   AF-A0A962I2N4-F1
#
_cell.length_a   1.000
_cell.length_b   1.000
_cell.length_c   1.000
_cell.angle_alpha   90.00
_cell.angle_beta   90.00
_cell.angle_gamma   90.00
#
_symmetry.space_group_name_H-M   'P 1'
#
loop_
_entity.id
_entity.type
_entity.pdbx_description
1 polymer ?
#
loop_
_entity_poly.entity_id
_entity_poly.type
_entity_poly.pdbx_seq_one_letter_code
_entity_poly.pdbx_strand_id
1 'polypeptide(L)'
;GWVAMISIGSIYAMFPKLLGLKQMWSTKLIDNHFWIMTIGIVLYTVAMWISGLTQGLMWRAVNDDGTLTYTFVESLKASYPYYYVRFLGGLLVVSGMLIMAYNMLRTWQQSRQWAQAPVLEPQHA
;
A
#
# COMPACT_ATOMS: atom_id res chain seq x y z
N GLY A 1 -0.22 3.29 3.47
CA GLY A 1 0.82 4.27 3.83
C GLY A 1 1.80 3.63 4.79
N TRP A 2 1.57 3.79 6.09
CA TRP A 2 2.50 3.37 7.14
C TRP A 2 2.88 1.87 7.14
N VAL A 3 1.96 1.00 7.61
CA VAL A 3 2.25 -0.42 7.89
C VAL A 3 2.83 -1.15 6.68
N ALA A 4 2.22 -0.97 5.50
CA ALA A 4 2.67 -1.65 4.31
C ALA A 4 4.07 -1.17 3.87
N MET A 5 4.33 0.13 3.83
CA MET A 5 5.62 0.67 3.35
C MET A 5 6.77 0.28 4.28
N ILE A 6 6.58 0.35 5.61
CA ILE A 6 7.64 -0.05 6.54
C ILE A 6 7.93 -1.55 6.44
N SER A 7 6.88 -2.38 6.36
CA SER A 7 7.03 -3.84 6.25
C SER A 7 7.76 -4.22 4.95
N ILE A 8 7.37 -3.62 3.83
CA ILE A 8 8.00 -3.84 2.51
C ILE A 8 9.47 -3.41 2.53
N GLY A 9 9.77 -2.23 3.10
CA GLY A 9 11.14 -1.75 3.24
C GLY A 9 12.00 -2.68 4.09
N SER A 10 11.48 -3.13 5.24
CA SER A 10 12.14 -4.11 6.10
C SER A 10 12.40 -5.43 5.38
N ILE A 11 11.44 -5.93 4.59
CA ILE A 11 11.62 -7.15 3.80
C ILE A 11 12.71 -6.95 2.75
N TYR A 12 12.71 -5.85 1.99
CA TYR A 12 13.76 -5.58 0.99
C TYR A 12 15.16 -5.48 1.62
N ALA A 13 15.27 -5.02 2.85
CA ALA A 13 16.54 -4.93 3.57
C ALA A 13 17.03 -6.28 4.13
N MET A 14 16.12 -7.14 4.62
CA MET A 14 16.46 -8.39 5.30
C MET A 14 16.51 -9.59 4.34
N PHE A 15 15.61 -9.67 3.37
CA PHE A 15 15.46 -10.82 2.48
C PHE A 15 16.75 -11.24 1.76
N PRO A 16 17.53 -10.35 1.13
CA PRO A 16 18.78 -10.76 0.49
C PRO A 16 19.82 -11.24 1.52
N LYS A 17 19.87 -10.64 2.72
CA LYS A 17 20.81 -11.04 3.79
C LYS A 17 20.55 -12.46 4.29
N LEU A 18 19.27 -12.83 4.44
CA LEU A 18 18.87 -14.20 4.80
C LEU A 18 19.31 -15.23 3.74
N LEU A 19 19.39 -14.81 2.48
CA LEU A 19 19.84 -15.62 1.36
C LEU A 19 21.35 -15.54 1.10
N GLY A 20 22.12 -14.87 1.97
CA GLY A 20 23.58 -14.70 1.80
C GLY A 20 23.96 -13.76 0.64
N LEU A 21 23.01 -12.97 0.15
CA LEU A 21 23.19 -12.00 -0.92
C LEU A 21 23.44 -10.60 -0.36
N LYS A 22 24.28 -9.82 -1.04
CA LYS A 22 24.57 -8.43 -0.64
C LYS A 22 23.38 -7.49 -0.88
N GLN A 23 22.55 -7.78 -1.87
CA GLN A 23 21.44 -6.93 -2.31
C GLN A 23 20.37 -7.75 -3.03
N MET A 24 19.19 -7.15 -3.20
CA MET A 24 18.11 -7.69 -4.03
C MET A 24 18.53 -7.79 -5.51
N TRP A 25 17.85 -8.65 -6.27
CA TRP A 25 18.13 -8.89 -7.69
C TRP A 25 18.10 -7.61 -8.53
N SER A 26 17.11 -6.73 -8.32
CA SER A 26 17.04 -5.43 -8.99
C SER A 26 16.59 -4.32 -8.03
N THR A 27 17.44 -3.31 -7.86
CA THR A 27 17.11 -2.07 -7.12
C THR A 27 16.13 -1.19 -7.91
N LYS A 28 16.23 -1.17 -9.24
CA LYS A 28 15.30 -0.43 -10.11
C LYS A 28 13.85 -0.90 -9.94
N LEU A 29 13.63 -2.20 -9.71
CA LEU A 29 12.29 -2.72 -9.42
C LEU A 29 11.75 -2.28 -8.06
N ILE A 30 12.64 -2.03 -7.08
CA ILE A 30 12.26 -1.47 -5.78
C ILE A 30 11.80 -0.03 -5.96
N ASP A 31 12.53 0.78 -6.74
CA ASP A 31 12.15 2.16 -7.05
C ASP A 31 10.80 2.22 -7.80
N ASN A 32 10.60 1.35 -8.79
CA ASN A 32 9.33 1.26 -9.51
C ASN A 32 8.18 0.85 -8.57
N HIS A 33 8.39 -0.14 -7.71
CA HIS A 33 7.41 -0.54 -6.70
C HIS A 33 7.08 0.64 -5.77
N PHE A 34 8.09 1.36 -5.28
CA PHE A 34 7.91 2.53 -4.43
C PHE A 34 7.01 3.58 -5.08
N TRP A 35 7.26 3.94 -6.34
CA TRP A 35 6.48 4.95 -7.04
C TRP A 35 5.05 4.51 -7.33
N ILE A 36 4.86 3.29 -7.83
CA ILE A 36 3.53 2.74 -8.12
C ILE A 36 2.70 2.68 -6.83
N MET A 37 3.30 2.22 -5.74
CA MET A 37 2.62 2.11 -4.45
C MET A 37 2.30 3.49 -3.87
N THR A 38 3.23 4.46 -3.98
CA THR A 38 3.03 5.83 -3.51
C THR A 38 1.87 6.50 -4.26
N ILE A 39 1.86 6.43 -5.59
CA ILE A 39 0.79 6.98 -6.42
C ILE A 39 -0.55 6.33 -6.08
N GLY A 40 -0.58 5.00 -5.96
CA GLY A 40 -1.79 4.26 -5.59
C GLY A 40 -2.36 4.67 -4.23
N ILE A 41 -1.50 4.85 -3.21
CA ILE A 41 -1.89 5.30 -1.87
C ILE A 41 -2.41 6.74 -1.89
N VAL A 42 -1.75 7.64 -2.63
CA VAL A 42 -2.18 9.04 -2.74
C VAL A 42 -3.55 9.12 -3.41
N LEU A 43 -3.74 8.44 -4.55
CA LEU A 43 -5.02 8.39 -5.25
C LEU A 43 -6.14 7.85 -4.35
N TYR A 44 -5.88 6.76 -3.62
CA TYR A 44 -6.83 6.21 -2.66
C TYR A 44 -7.19 7.24 -1.59
N THR A 45 -6.19 7.87 -0.98
CA THR A 45 -6.37 8.78 0.17
C THR A 45 -7.17 10.01 -0.24
N VAL A 46 -6.80 10.64 -1.35
CA VAL A 46 -7.49 11.82 -1.88
C VAL A 46 -8.95 11.48 -2.23
N ALA A 47 -9.20 10.36 -2.91
CA ALA A 47 -10.56 9.95 -3.25
C ALA A 47 -11.42 9.73 -2.00
N MET A 48 -10.87 9.11 -0.96
CA MET A 48 -11.61 8.86 0.28
C MET A 48 -11.80 10.10 1.15
N TRP A 49 -10.87 11.05 1.12
CA TRP A 49 -11.07 12.35 1.74
C TRP A 49 -12.23 13.10 1.11
N ILE A 50 -12.25 13.21 -0.22
CA ILE A 50 -13.34 13.91 -0.92
C ILE A 50 -14.67 13.20 -0.67
N SER A 51 -14.71 11.87 -0.83
CA SER A 51 -15.92 11.09 -0.58
C SER A 51 -16.44 11.26 0.86
N GLY A 52 -15.55 11.19 1.86
CA GLY A 52 -15.92 11.35 3.27
C GLY A 52 -16.41 12.76 3.60
N LEU A 53 -15.77 13.80 3.04
CA LEU A 53 -16.22 15.18 3.21
C LEU A 53 -17.60 15.40 2.56
N THR A 54 -17.80 14.91 1.33
CA THR A 54 -19.10 15.00 0.63
C THR A 54 -20.19 14.27 1.40
N GLN A 55 -19.96 13.04 1.83
CA GLN A 55 -20.92 12.28 2.65
C GLN A 55 -21.25 13.03 3.95
N GLY A 56 -20.22 13.49 4.68
CA GLY A 56 -20.42 14.22 5.92
C GLY A 56 -21.15 15.56 5.73
N LEU A 57 -20.95 16.25 4.60
CA LEU A 57 -21.69 17.47 4.24
C LEU A 57 -23.16 17.15 3.92
N MET A 58 -23.42 16.11 3.14
CA MET A 58 -24.78 15.74 2.74
C MET A 58 -25.60 15.21 3.90
N TRP A 59 -25.02 14.42 4.80
CA TRP A 59 -25.74 13.86 5.95
C TRP A 59 -26.15 14.90 6.99
N ARG A 60 -25.46 16.04 7.06
CA ARG A 60 -25.80 17.15 7.96
C ARG A 60 -26.50 18.31 7.25
N ALA A 61 -26.79 18.18 5.96
CA ALA A 61 -27.45 19.23 5.21
C ALA A 61 -28.93 19.26 5.58
N VAL A 62 -29.36 20.42 6.06
CA VAL A 62 -30.73 20.68 6.51
C VAL A 62 -31.20 21.93 5.78
N ASN A 63 -32.43 21.89 5.26
CA ASN A 63 -33.09 23.03 4.62
C ASN A 63 -33.52 24.06 5.68
N ASP A 64 -33.90 25.27 5.24
CA ASP A 64 -34.36 26.34 6.15
C ASP A 64 -35.62 25.95 6.96
N ASP A 65 -36.37 24.95 6.49
CA ASP A 65 -37.56 24.39 7.16
C ASP A 65 -37.23 23.25 8.15
N GLY A 66 -35.95 22.91 8.35
CA GLY A 66 -35.51 21.86 9.26
C GLY A 66 -35.54 20.44 8.69
N THR A 67 -35.97 20.25 7.43
CA THR A 67 -35.96 18.94 6.76
C THR A 67 -34.57 18.60 6.20
N LEU A 68 -34.27 17.30 6.04
CA LEU A 68 -33.01 16.86 5.44
C LEU A 68 -32.95 17.24 3.95
N THR A 69 -31.88 17.92 3.55
CA THR A 69 -31.68 18.36 2.15
C THR A 69 -31.45 17.18 1.21
N TYR A 70 -30.75 16.14 1.67
CA TYR A 70 -30.41 14.97 0.86
C TYR A 70 -30.85 13.68 1.53
N THR A 71 -31.36 12.75 0.73
CA THR A 71 -31.57 11.37 1.13
C THR A 71 -30.24 10.62 1.23
N PHE A 72 -30.23 9.52 1.99
CA PHE A 72 -29.06 8.65 2.07
C PHE A 72 -28.64 8.11 0.69
N VAL A 73 -29.61 7.75 -0.15
CA VAL A 73 -29.35 7.20 -1.50
C VAL A 73 -28.66 8.22 -2.40
N GLU A 74 -28.97 9.51 -2.27
CA GLU A 74 -28.27 10.56 -3.02
C GLU A 74 -26.82 10.70 -2.57
N SER A 75 -26.57 10.65 -1.25
CA SER A 75 -25.19 10.65 -0.73
C SER A 75 -24.38 9.44 -1.23
N LEU A 76 -25.03 8.28 -1.36
CA LEU A 76 -24.39 7.07 -1.90
C LEU A 76 -24.04 7.22 -3.38
N LYS A 77 -24.98 7.75 -4.19
CA LYS A 77 -24.75 7.99 -5.63
C LYS A 77 -23.62 9.00 -5.85
N ALA A 78 -23.55 10.05 -5.03
CA ALA A 78 -22.47 11.04 -5.08
C ALA A 78 -21.09 10.42 -4.80
N SER A 79 -21.01 9.33 -4.04
CA SER A 79 -19.76 8.65 -3.71
C SER A 79 -19.21 7.71 -4.80
N TYR A 80 -20.03 7.31 -5.79
CA TYR A 80 -19.64 6.31 -6.79
C TYR A 80 -18.37 6.64 -7.57
N PRO A 81 -18.18 7.87 -8.11
CA PRO A 81 -16.95 8.22 -8.82
C PRO A 81 -15.69 7.99 -7.96
N TYR A 82 -15.76 8.30 -6.67
CA TYR A 82 -14.63 8.15 -5.75
C TYR A 82 -14.33 6.68 -5.42
N TYR A 83 -15.33 5.80 -5.45
CA TYR A 83 -15.10 4.35 -5.32
C TYR A 83 -14.37 3.77 -6.52
N TYR A 84 -14.63 4.26 -7.74
CA TYR A 84 -13.84 3.88 -8.91
C TYR A 84 -12.38 4.35 -8.79
N VAL A 85 -12.15 5.59 -8.36
CA VAL A 85 -10.78 6.09 -8.16
C VAL A 85 -10.07 5.31 -7.05
N ARG A 86 -10.76 4.98 -5.95
CA ARG A 86 -10.24 4.10 -4.90
C ARG A 86 -9.83 2.74 -5.45
N PHE A 87 -10.67 2.14 -6.28
CA PHE A 87 -10.40 0.85 -6.90
C PHE A 87 -9.14 0.92 -7.79
N LEU A 88 -9.02 1.95 -8.62
CA LEU A 88 -7.84 2.18 -9.45
C LEU A 88 -6.57 2.38 -8.60
N GLY A 89 -6.64 3.17 -7.53
CA GLY A 89 -5.53 3.32 -6.58
C GLY A 89 -5.15 1.99 -5.92
N GLY A 90 -6.13 1.17 -5.56
CA GLY A 90 -5.92 -0.18 -5.05
C GLY A 90 -5.26 -1.12 -6.06
N LEU A 91 -5.65 -1.06 -7.33
CA LEU A 91 -5.02 -1.85 -8.40
C LEU A 91 -3.55 -1.49 -8.59
N LEU A 92 -3.18 -0.22 -8.47
CA LEU A 92 -1.78 0.20 -8.47
C LEU A 92 -1.02 -0.39 -7.28
N VAL A 93 -1.59 -0.37 -6.08
CA VAL A 93 -0.94 -0.99 -4.92
C VAL A 93 -0.75 -2.49 -5.13
N VAL A 94 -1.75 -3.20 -5.67
CA VAL A 94 -1.66 -4.64 -5.97
C VAL A 94 -0.60 -4.92 -7.05
N SER A 95 -0.54 -4.11 -8.12
CA SER A 95 0.47 -4.28 -9.16
C SER A 95 1.89 -4.03 -8.62
N GLY A 96 2.07 -3.08 -7.70
CA GLY A 96 3.29 -2.90 -6.93
C GLY A 96 3.70 -4.16 -6.16
N MET A 97 2.75 -4.80 -5.47
CA MET A 97 3.02 -6.05 -4.75
C MET A 97 3.40 -7.21 -5.68
N LEU A 98 2.84 -7.27 -6.89
CA LEU A 98 3.24 -8.25 -7.90
C LEU A 98 4.69 -8.02 -8.37
N ILE A 99 5.11 -6.76 -8.53
CA ILE A 99 6.51 -6.40 -8.84
C ILE A 99 7.43 -6.83 -7.70
N MET A 100 7.03 -6.62 -6.44
CA MET A 100 7.78 -7.10 -5.29
C MET A 100 7.93 -8.61 -5.29
N ALA A 101 6.83 -9.35 -5.47
CA ALA A 101 6.83 -10.80 -5.51
C ALA A 101 7.79 -11.32 -6.59
N TYR A 102 7.73 -10.75 -7.79
CA TYR A 102 8.65 -11.08 -8.87
C TYR A 102 10.11 -10.82 -8.50
N ASN A 103 10.44 -9.64 -7.94
CA ASN A 103 11.81 -9.31 -7.55
C ASN A 103 12.34 -10.25 -6.46
N MET A 104 11.48 -10.64 -5.51
CA MET A 104 11.82 -11.62 -4.47
C MET A 104 12.06 -13.02 -5.05
N LEU A 105 11.21 -13.49 -5.96
CA LEU A 105 11.40 -14.78 -6.64
C LEU A 105 12.74 -14.83 -7.40
N ARG A 106 13.07 -13.78 -8.14
CA ARG A 106 14.35 -13.68 -8.86
C ARG A 106 15.54 -13.64 -7.91
N THR A 107 15.41 -12.97 -6.77
CA THR A 107 16.43 -12.92 -5.71
C THR A 107 16.64 -14.29 -5.08
N TRP A 108 15.55 -15.03 -4.81
CA TRP A 108 15.61 -16.39 -4.27
C TRP A 108 16.29 -17.37 -5.24
N GLN A 109 15.95 -17.32 -6.53
CA GLN A 109 16.58 -18.13 -7.59
C GLN A 109 18.08 -17.85 -7.74
N GLN A 110 18.53 -16.63 -7.42
CA GLN A 110 19.95 -16.28 -7.44
C GLN A 110 20.72 -16.87 -6.26
N SER A 111 20.03 -17.19 -5.15
CA SER A 111 20.67 -17.80 -3.99
C SER A 111 20.98 -19.29 -4.26
N ARG A 112 22.26 -19.66 -4.12
CA ARG A 112 22.71 -21.07 -4.22
C ARG A 112 22.78 -21.78 -2.87
N GLN A 113 22.87 -21.01 -1.78
CA GLN A 113 22.98 -21.50 -0.41
C GLN A 113 22.29 -20.50 0.53
N TRP A 114 21.66 -21.02 1.57
CA TRP A 114 21.06 -20.20 2.62
C TRP A 114 22.19 -19.69 3.50
N ALA A 115 22.16 -18.41 3.90
CA ALA A 115 23.17 -17.91 4.81
C ALA A 115 23.05 -18.65 6.14
N GLN A 116 24.11 -19.35 6.56
CA GLN A 116 24.22 -19.78 7.94
C GLN A 116 24.56 -18.55 8.77
N ALA A 117 23.53 -17.94 9.39
CA ALA A 117 23.74 -16.89 10.35
C ALA A 117 24.46 -17.51 11.56
N PRO A 118 25.60 -16.95 12.01
CA PRO A 118 26.25 -17.44 13.22
C PRO A 118 25.28 -17.26 14.39
N VAL A 119 25.07 -18.33 15.16
CA VAL A 119 24.31 -18.27 16.41
C VAL A 119 25.09 -17.34 17.33
N LEU A 120 24.53 -16.15 17.62
CA LEU A 120 25.13 -15.25 18.60
C LEU A 120 25.06 -15.94 19.95
N GLU A 121 26.21 -16.23 20.55
CA GLU A 121 26.24 -16.78 21.90
C GLU A 121 25.62 -15.77 22.89
N PRO A 122 24.87 -16.24 23.90
CA PRO A 122 24.36 -15.35 24.93
C PRO A 122 25.52 -14.62 25.59
N GLN A 123 25.48 -13.30 25.61
CA GLN A 123 26.55 -12.48 26.21
C GLN A 123 26.64 -12.62 27.74
N HIS A 124 25.71 -13.37 28.35
CA HIS A 124 25.62 -13.63 29.78
C HIS A 124 25.40 -15.13 30.01
N ALA A 125 26.48 -15.84 30.28
CA ALA A 125 26.52 -17.13 30.95
C ALA A 125 27.37 -16.99 32.21
#